data_AF-A0A1R2C6A3-F1
#
_entry.id   AF-A0A1R2C6A3-F1
#
_cell.length_a   1.000
_cell.length_b   1.000
_cell.length_c   1.000
_cell.angle_alpha   90.00
_cell.angle_beta   90.00
_cell.angle_gamma   90.00
#
_symmetry.space_group_name_H-M   'P 1'
#
loop_
_entity.id
_entity.type
_entity.pdbx_description
1 polymer ?
#
loop_
_entity_poly.entity_id
_entity_poly.type
_entity_poly.pdbx_seq_one_letter_code
_entity_poly.pdbx_strand_id
1 'polypeptide(L)'
;MWYFLLLLSSSAITFEEKENFCYILATRSLRERKGEIADHIKLHPHLSEPAIKPKLLEDAFYTCMGEKSLDDIPEDSQIFNSYSNYASFAYVPLEKYTTFQDLKLTPEFTKKKGDILRMSMMKPRLLVPDL
;
A
#
# COMPACT_ATOMS: atom_id res chain seq x y z
N MET A 1 23.29 -32.53 29.21
CA MET A 1 22.46 -31.34 28.90
C MET A 1 22.57 -31.06 27.42
N TRP A 2 21.55 -31.44 26.64
CA TRP A 2 21.44 -31.04 25.24
C TRP A 2 20.38 -29.93 25.19
N TYR A 3 20.81 -28.68 25.07
CA TYR A 3 19.89 -27.59 24.78
C TYR A 3 19.55 -27.65 23.30
N PHE A 4 18.35 -28.15 23.00
CA PHE A 4 17.73 -28.00 21.69
C PHE A 4 17.51 -26.50 21.46
N LEU A 5 18.33 -25.91 20.57
CA LEU A 5 18.06 -24.60 19.98
C LEU A 5 16.72 -24.70 19.23
N LEU A 6 15.66 -24.18 19.85
CA LEU A 6 14.42 -23.82 19.16
C LEU A 6 14.77 -22.69 18.19
N LEU A 7 15.19 -23.06 16.98
CA LEU A 7 15.10 -22.18 15.82
C LEU A 7 13.61 -21.91 15.61
N LEU A 8 13.13 -20.81 16.21
CA LEU A 8 11.92 -20.12 15.79
C LEU A 8 12.12 -19.73 14.33
N SER A 9 11.78 -20.63 13.41
CA SER A 9 11.59 -20.29 12.01
C SER A 9 10.32 -19.46 11.92
N SER A 10 10.40 -18.17 12.24
CA SER A 10 9.37 -17.22 11.82
C SER A 10 9.40 -17.25 10.30
N SER A 11 8.35 -17.78 9.67
CA SER A 11 8.16 -17.63 8.24
C SER A 11 8.12 -16.14 7.94
N ALA A 12 8.99 -15.71 7.03
CA ALA A 12 8.90 -14.40 6.41
C ALA A 12 7.53 -14.25 5.75
N ILE A 13 7.02 -13.03 5.71
CA ILE A 13 5.77 -12.70 5.02
C ILE A 13 5.78 -13.25 3.59
N THR A 14 4.68 -13.85 3.16
CA THR A 14 4.55 -14.30 1.78
C THR A 14 4.39 -13.10 0.84
N PHE A 15 4.73 -13.30 -0.45
CA PHE A 15 4.53 -12.27 -1.46
C PHE A 15 3.05 -11.79 -1.53
N GLU A 16 2.08 -12.71 -1.40
CA GLU A 16 0.65 -12.40 -1.38
C GLU A 16 0.27 -11.49 -0.19
N GLU A 17 0.81 -11.77 0.99
CA GLU A 17 0.55 -10.97 2.18
C GLU A 17 1.19 -9.59 2.10
N LYS A 18 2.41 -9.50 1.55
CA LYS A 18 3.08 -8.22 1.27
C LYS A 18 2.24 -7.38 0.31
N GLU A 19 1.70 -7.98 -0.75
CA GLU A 19 0.82 -7.29 -1.69
C GLU A 19 -0.44 -6.76 -1.01
N ASN A 20 -1.11 -7.58 -0.19
CA ASN A 20 -2.30 -7.16 0.53
C ASN A 20 -1.99 -6.03 1.53
N PHE A 21 -0.90 -6.17 2.30
CA PHE A 21 -0.46 -5.15 3.24
C PHE A 21 -0.16 -3.83 2.54
N CYS A 22 0.64 -3.86 1.47
CA CYS A 22 0.99 -2.67 0.71
C CYS A 22 -0.23 -2.00 0.08
N TYR A 23 -1.22 -2.78 -0.36
CA TYR A 23 -2.47 -2.22 -0.88
C TYR A 23 -3.31 -1.53 0.21
N ILE A 24 -3.43 -2.13 1.39
CA ILE A 24 -4.09 -1.52 2.56
C ILE A 24 -3.39 -0.22 2.96
N LEU A 25 -2.06 -0.28 3.04
CA LEU A 25 -1.23 0.85 3.44
C LEU A 25 -1.33 2.01 2.44
N ALA A 26 -1.30 1.72 1.13
CA ALA A 26 -1.49 2.70 0.07
C ALA A 26 -2.90 3.32 0.11
N THR A 27 -3.93 2.52 0.35
CA THR A 27 -5.31 3.00 0.47
C THR A 27 -5.48 3.94 1.67
N ARG A 28 -4.87 3.59 2.82
CA ARG A 28 -4.90 4.42 4.01
C ARG A 28 -4.11 5.72 3.83
N SER A 29 -2.95 5.64 3.19
CA SER A 29 -2.15 6.82 2.79
C SER A 29 -2.97 7.83 1.99
N LEU A 30 -3.76 7.35 1.03
CA LEU A 30 -4.69 8.19 0.27
C LEU A 30 -5.75 8.88 1.14
N ARG A 31 -6.31 8.15 2.12
CA ARG A 31 -7.39 8.62 2.99
C ARG A 31 -6.90 9.72 3.93
N GLU A 32 -5.76 9.50 4.58
CA GLU A 32 -5.15 10.47 5.51
C GLU A 32 -4.74 11.76 4.77
N ARG A 33 -4.29 11.64 3.52
CA ARG A 33 -3.79 12.77 2.72
C ARG A 33 -4.84 13.44 1.84
N LYS A 34 -6.13 13.26 2.13
CA LYS A 34 -7.24 13.84 1.34
C LYS A 34 -7.14 15.37 1.23
N GLY A 35 -6.72 16.04 2.30
CA GLY A 35 -6.52 17.50 2.31
C GLY A 35 -5.41 17.94 1.34
N GLU A 36 -4.24 17.29 1.42
CA GLU A 36 -3.11 17.56 0.53
C GLU A 36 -3.47 17.36 -0.94
N ILE A 37 -4.20 16.27 -1.25
CA ILE A 37 -4.66 15.99 -2.62
C ILE A 37 -5.58 17.11 -3.12
N ALA A 38 -6.52 17.56 -2.28
CA ALA A 38 -7.44 18.64 -2.64
C ALA A 38 -6.70 19.96 -2.88
N ASP A 39 -5.69 20.28 -2.06
CA ASP A 39 -4.89 21.49 -2.23
C ASP A 39 -4.00 21.42 -3.48
N HIS A 40 -3.40 20.26 -3.77
CA HIS A 40 -2.64 20.04 -5.00
C HIS A 40 -3.49 20.24 -6.26
N ILE A 41 -4.74 19.76 -6.25
CA ILE A 41 -5.67 19.96 -7.38
C ILE A 41 -6.02 21.44 -7.56
N LYS A 42 -6.16 22.22 -6.48
CA LYS A 42 -6.39 23.67 -6.59
C LYS A 42 -5.20 24.37 -7.26
N LEU A 43 -3.98 23.90 -7.03
CA LEU A 43 -2.76 24.43 -7.68
C LEU A 43 -2.64 23.98 -9.14
N HIS A 44 -3.25 22.86 -9.51
CA HIS A 44 -3.24 22.30 -10.86
C HIS A 44 -4.67 22.02 -11.38
N PRO A 45 -5.44 23.07 -11.76
CA PRO A 45 -6.87 22.94 -12.07
C PRO A 45 -7.20 22.06 -13.28
N HIS A 46 -6.21 21.79 -14.15
CA HIS A 46 -6.36 20.86 -15.27
C HIS A 46 -6.37 19.40 -14.79
N LEU A 47 -5.80 19.09 -13.63
CA LEU A 47 -5.86 17.76 -13.05
C LEU A 47 -7.17 17.55 -12.30
N SER A 48 -7.55 16.28 -12.13
CA SER A 48 -8.80 15.92 -11.44
C SER A 48 -8.57 14.87 -10.36
N GLU A 49 -9.33 14.96 -9.28
CA GLU A 49 -9.29 14.00 -8.17
C GLU A 49 -9.51 12.54 -8.64
N PRO A 50 -10.46 12.26 -9.55
CA PRO A 50 -10.64 10.91 -10.10
C PRO A 50 -9.44 10.37 -10.88
N ALA A 51 -8.55 11.23 -11.39
CA ALA A 51 -7.34 10.82 -12.10
C ALA A 51 -6.12 10.71 -11.16
N ILE A 52 -5.97 11.64 -10.21
CA ILE A 52 -4.85 11.63 -9.25
C ILE A 52 -4.95 10.46 -8.28
N LYS A 53 -6.13 10.19 -7.71
CA LYS A 53 -6.28 9.16 -6.68
C LYS A 53 -5.84 7.77 -7.14
N PRO A 54 -6.27 7.25 -8.31
CA PRO A 54 -5.81 5.95 -8.79
C PRO A 54 -4.30 5.90 -8.98
N LYS A 55 -3.70 6.98 -9.52
CA LYS A 55 -2.26 7.02 -9.77
C LYS A 55 -1.45 7.07 -8.47
N LEU A 56 -1.89 7.88 -7.52
CA LEU A 56 -1.26 7.97 -6.21
C LEU A 56 -1.38 6.65 -5.45
N LEU A 57 -2.51 5.94 -5.58
CA LEU A 57 -2.67 4.59 -5.02
C LEU A 57 -1.69 3.59 -5.65
N GLU A 58 -1.55 3.62 -6.97
CA GLU A 58 -0.59 2.79 -7.71
C GLU A 58 0.84 3.02 -7.24
N ASP A 59 1.28 4.28 -7.25
CA ASP A 59 2.64 4.60 -6.92
C ASP A 59 2.95 4.30 -5.45
N ALA A 60 2.01 4.56 -4.54
CA ALA A 60 2.17 4.23 -3.12
C ALA A 60 2.24 2.72 -2.90
N PHE A 61 1.47 1.94 -3.66
CA PHE A 61 1.55 0.48 -3.64
C PHE A 61 2.93 0.00 -4.10
N TYR A 62 3.44 0.50 -5.23
CA TYR A 62 4.74 0.08 -5.76
C TYR A 62 5.92 0.57 -4.90
N THR A 63 5.82 1.75 -4.29
CA THR A 63 6.78 2.21 -3.28
C THR A 63 6.86 1.20 -2.13
N CYS A 64 5.71 0.82 -1.56
CA CYS A 64 5.67 -0.17 -0.48
C CYS A 64 6.20 -1.54 -0.93
N MET A 65 5.83 -2.02 -2.11
CA MET A 65 6.33 -3.30 -2.63
C MET A 65 7.85 -3.32 -2.83
N GLY A 66 8.45 -2.17 -3.13
CA GLY A 66 9.89 -1.99 -3.26
C GLY A 66 10.65 -1.99 -1.93
N GLU A 67 9.96 -1.86 -0.80
CA GLU A 67 10.59 -1.84 0.53
C GLU A 67 11.07 -3.24 0.94
N LYS A 68 12.39 -3.39 1.04
CA LYS A 68 13.03 -4.65 1.42
C LYS A 68 12.82 -4.98 2.89
N SER A 69 12.67 -3.96 3.74
CA SER A 69 12.42 -4.12 5.17
C SER A 69 11.13 -4.87 5.49
N LEU A 70 10.19 -4.92 4.53
CA LEU A 70 8.95 -5.66 4.66
C LEU A 70 9.14 -7.17 4.44
N ASP A 71 10.18 -7.59 3.72
CA ASP A 71 10.41 -9.01 3.40
C ASP A 71 10.79 -9.83 4.64
N ASP A 72 11.33 -9.17 5.66
CA ASP A 72 11.77 -9.79 6.92
C ASP A 72 10.71 -9.72 8.03
N ILE A 73 9.51 -9.20 7.74
CA ILE A 73 8.44 -9.11 8.73
C ILE A 73 7.87 -10.51 9.01
N PRO A 74 7.81 -10.94 10.28
CA PRO A 74 7.16 -12.19 10.64
C PRO A 74 5.68 -12.20 10.24
N GLU A 75 5.23 -13.32 9.68
CA GLU A 75 3.84 -13.54 9.25
C GLU A 75 2.81 -13.28 10.38
N ASP A 76 3.17 -13.58 11.63
CA ASP A 76 2.34 -13.43 12.84
C ASP A 76 2.39 -12.04 13.47
N SER A 77 3.11 -11.11 12.85
CA SER A 77 3.33 -9.81 13.44
C SER A 77 2.03 -9.00 13.44
N GLN A 78 1.53 -8.63 14.63
CA GLN A 78 0.40 -7.69 14.81
C GLN A 78 0.73 -6.27 14.31
N ILE A 79 1.86 -6.12 13.66
CA ILE A 79 2.50 -4.88 13.32
C ILE A 79 1.73 -4.16 12.20
N PHE A 80 0.89 -4.88 11.46
CA PHE A 80 -0.03 -4.34 10.45
C PHE A 80 -1.11 -3.39 11.01
N ASN A 81 -1.27 -3.29 12.33
CA ASN A 81 -2.32 -2.47 12.95
C ASN A 81 -1.95 -0.98 13.09
N SER A 82 -0.67 -0.60 13.01
CA SER A 82 -0.23 0.78 13.23
C SER A 82 0.27 1.45 11.96
N TYR A 83 -0.63 2.15 11.25
CA TYR A 83 -0.29 2.92 10.04
C TYR A 83 0.89 3.88 10.25
N SER A 84 0.99 4.53 11.42
CA SER A 84 2.06 5.49 11.71
C SER A 84 3.46 4.87 11.60
N ASN A 85 3.59 3.57 11.88
CA ASN A 85 4.87 2.88 11.82
C ASN A 85 5.31 2.60 10.38
N TYR A 86 4.38 2.65 9.43
CA TYR A 86 4.56 2.23 8.04
C TYR A 86 4.26 3.33 7.03
N ALA A 87 3.77 4.47 7.47
CA ALA A 87 3.31 5.56 6.60
C ALA A 87 4.36 5.96 5.56
N SER A 88 5.65 5.93 5.93
CA SER A 88 6.77 6.23 5.04
C SER A 88 6.87 5.29 3.85
N PHE A 89 6.49 4.02 3.99
CA PHE A 89 6.59 3.02 2.91
C PHE A 89 5.51 3.20 1.84
N ALA A 90 4.46 3.97 2.12
CA ALA A 90 3.42 4.31 1.14
C ALA A 90 3.34 5.83 0.90
N TYR A 91 4.39 6.57 1.26
CA TYR A 91 4.44 8.01 1.02
C TYR A 91 4.94 8.30 -0.38
N VAL A 92 4.16 9.10 -1.11
CA VAL A 92 4.48 9.54 -2.46
C VAL A 92 4.26 11.06 -2.55
N PRO A 93 5.29 11.85 -2.90
CA PRO A 93 5.16 13.30 -3.08
C PRO A 93 4.12 13.62 -4.17
N LEU A 94 3.23 14.59 -3.92
CA LEU A 94 2.19 14.99 -4.88
C LEU A 94 2.74 15.88 -5.99
N GLU A 95 3.85 16.56 -5.72
CA GLU A 95 4.54 17.51 -6.59
C GLU A 95 4.99 16.89 -7.92
N LYS A 96 5.09 15.56 -7.97
CA LYS A 96 5.41 14.83 -9.21
C LYS A 96 4.25 14.79 -10.21
N TYR A 97 3.02 15.07 -9.78
CA TYR A 97 1.84 15.05 -10.63
C TYR A 97 1.52 16.44 -11.14
N THR A 98 2.09 16.83 -12.28
CA THR A 98 1.87 18.17 -12.83
C THR A 98 1.15 18.14 -14.17
N THR A 99 1.08 16.99 -14.83
CA THR A 99 0.49 16.81 -16.14
C THR A 99 -0.42 15.58 -16.21
N PHE A 100 -1.28 15.51 -17.22
CA PHE A 100 -2.10 14.32 -17.47
C PHE A 100 -1.28 13.06 -17.79
N GLN A 101 -0.05 13.22 -18.29
CA GLN A 101 0.80 12.08 -18.61
C GLN A 101 1.28 11.38 -17.33
N ASP A 102 1.53 12.15 -16.27
CA ASP A 102 1.94 11.64 -14.96
C ASP A 102 0.84 10.80 -14.30
N LEU A 103 -0.42 11.01 -14.70
CA LEU A 103 -1.61 10.34 -14.14
C LEU A 103 -1.96 9.02 -14.83
N LYS A 104 -1.16 8.57 -15.81
CA LYS A 104 -1.40 7.31 -16.50
C LYS A 104 -1.09 6.12 -15.59
N LEU A 105 -2.09 5.28 -15.41
CA LEU A 105 -1.94 3.99 -14.73
C LEU A 105 -1.16 3.02 -15.60
N THR A 106 -0.34 2.19 -14.96
CA THR A 106 0.23 1.02 -15.62
C THR A 106 -0.87 -0.03 -15.86
N PRO A 107 -0.84 -0.74 -17.00
CA PRO A 107 -1.74 -1.85 -17.25
C PRO A 107 -1.63 -2.95 -16.18
N GLU A 108 -0.42 -3.19 -15.66
CA GLU A 108 -0.18 -4.18 -14.61
C GLU A 108 -0.95 -3.87 -13.33
N PHE A 109 -0.94 -2.61 -12.87
CA PHE A 109 -1.64 -2.22 -11.66
C PHE A 109 -3.16 -2.34 -11.81
N THR A 110 -3.69 -2.01 -12.99
CA THR A 110 -5.14 -2.12 -13.27
C THR A 110 -5.63 -3.55 -13.09
N LYS A 111 -4.85 -4.53 -13.55
CA LYS A 111 -5.13 -5.96 -13.35
C LYS A 111 -4.96 -6.35 -11.88
N LYS A 112 -3.85 -5.96 -11.27
CA LYS A 112 -3.52 -6.28 -9.86
C LYS A 112 -4.58 -5.77 -8.88
N LYS A 113 -5.10 -4.55 -9.08
CA LYS A 113 -6.19 -3.99 -8.28
C LYS A 113 -7.44 -4.88 -8.30
N GLY A 114 -7.79 -5.43 -9.46
CA GLY A 114 -8.92 -6.37 -9.59
C GLY A 114 -8.69 -7.66 -8.80
N ASP A 115 -7.47 -8.20 -8.87
CA ASP A 115 -7.09 -9.44 -8.17
C ASP A 115 -7.10 -9.26 -6.64
N ILE A 116 -6.52 -8.16 -6.12
CA ILE A 116 -6.49 -7.87 -4.67
C ILE A 116 -7.91 -7.65 -4.13
N LEU A 117 -8.76 -6.92 -4.84
CA LEU A 117 -10.16 -6.71 -4.43
C LEU A 117 -10.93 -8.04 -4.38
N ARG A 118 -10.69 -8.94 -5.34
CA ARG A 118 -11.31 -10.27 -5.36
C ARG A 118 -10.82 -11.16 -4.21
N MET A 119 -9.53 -11.12 -3.89
CA MET A 119 -8.93 -11.91 -2.80
C MET A 119 -9.36 -11.39 -1.41
N SER A 120 -9.49 -10.07 -1.27
CA SER A 120 -9.99 -9.44 -0.04
C SER A 120 -11.43 -9.86 0.29
N MET A 121 -12.27 -10.13 -0.73
CA MET A 121 -13.62 -10.68 -0.54
C MET A 121 -13.62 -12.16 -0.09
N MET A 122 -12.53 -12.90 -0.33
CA MET A 122 -12.40 -14.33 0.00
C MET A 122 -11.70 -14.61 1.35
N LYS A 123 -10.86 -13.69 1.85
CA LYS A 123 -10.15 -13.81 3.14
C LYS A 123 -10.38 -12.56 4.01
N PRO A 124 -11.55 -12.43 4.69
CA PRO A 124 -11.91 -11.22 5.44
C PRO A 124 -11.06 -10.95 6.69
N ARG A 125 -10.24 -11.90 7.15
CA ARG A 125 -9.40 -11.73 8.36
C ARG A 125 -8.23 -10.76 8.18
N LEU A 126 -7.89 -10.40 6.94
CA LEU A 126 -6.85 -9.41 6.61
C LEU A 126 -7.43 -8.00 6.42
N LEU A 127 -8.76 -7.86 6.44
CA LEU A 127 -9.43 -6.58 6.49
C LEU A 127 -9.48 -6.14 7.96
N VAL A 128 -8.77 -5.07 8.28
CA VAL A 128 -9.12 -4.24 9.43
C VAL A 128 -10.64 -3.96 9.31
N PRO A 129 -11.43 -4.18 10.37
CA PRO A 129 -12.86 -3.90 10.31
C PRO A 129 -13.04 -2.42 9.95
N ASP A 130 -14.06 -2.15 9.14
CA ASP A 130 -14.44 -0.86 8.56
C ASP A 130 -13.83 -0.55 7.17
N LEU A 131 -14.20 -1.43 6.22
CA LEU A 131 -14.54 -1.03 4.84
C LEU A 131 -15.77 -0.11 4.85
#